data_AF-A0AA38LSH0-F1
#
_entry.id   AF-A0AA38LSH0-F1
#
_cell.length_a   1.000
_cell.length_b   1.000
_cell.length_c   1.000
_cell.angle_alpha   90.00
_cell.angle_beta   90.00
_cell.angle_gamma   90.00
#
_symmetry.space_group_name_H-M   'P 1'
#
loop_
_entity.id
_entity.type
_entity.pdbx_description
1 polymer ?
#
loop_
_entity_poly.entity_id
_entity_poly.type
_entity_poly.pdbx_seq_one_letter_code
_entity_poly.pdbx_strand_id
1 'polypeptide(L)'
;FVIACFSAHPLVGALREMTASPAVGILDAPLLLASQLSPAVGILTTSPRWVPLLEHDLHILHVAQICTAGVVSSGMSVLDLEHLPREQVLSTLGRIAKDELVGKRRAGAIVLGCAGMVGLKEEVARACGEGVRVIDPVESGVEVCKSLVRLGMRTSKVGMYASS
;
A
#
# COMPACT_ATOMS: atom_id res chain seq x y z
N PHE A 1 -0.23 -12.56 11.02
CA PHE A 1 -1.49 -12.01 10.48
C PHE A 1 -1.17 -10.96 9.44
N VAL A 2 -1.95 -10.91 8.37
CA VAL A 2 -1.90 -9.84 7.36
C VAL A 2 -3.30 -9.23 7.29
N ILE A 3 -3.41 -7.92 7.53
CA ILE A 3 -4.68 -7.20 7.52
C ILE A 3 -4.82 -6.58 6.12
N ALA A 4 -5.64 -7.20 5.28
CA ALA A 4 -5.82 -6.82 3.87
C ALA A 4 -6.79 -5.64 3.68
N CYS A 5 -6.60 -4.57 4.45
CA CYS A 5 -7.28 -3.29 4.26
C CYS A 5 -6.22 -2.20 4.14
N PHE A 6 -6.30 -1.39 3.06
CA PHE A 6 -5.32 -0.36 2.79
C PHE A 6 -5.65 0.91 3.58
N SER A 7 -5.42 0.85 4.90
CA SER A 7 -5.59 1.96 5.86
C SER A 7 -4.78 1.68 7.13
N ALA A 8 -4.72 2.63 8.05
CA ALA A 8 -4.23 2.42 9.41
C ALA A 8 -5.25 1.61 10.24
N HIS A 9 -5.50 0.38 9.80
CA HIS A 9 -6.61 -0.43 10.29
C HIS A 9 -6.41 -0.83 11.77
N PRO A 10 -7.37 -0.56 12.68
CA PRO A 10 -7.19 -0.74 14.12
C PRO A 10 -6.93 -2.21 14.54
N LEU A 11 -7.40 -3.16 13.74
CA LEU A 11 -7.15 -4.60 13.94
C LEU A 11 -5.65 -4.94 14.02
N VAL A 12 -4.77 -4.18 13.37
CA VAL A 12 -3.31 -4.41 13.47
C VAL A 12 -2.85 -4.23 14.92
N GLY A 13 -3.25 -3.14 15.56
CA GLY A 13 -2.94 -2.87 16.97
C GLY A 13 -3.60 -3.87 17.91
N ALA A 14 -4.88 -4.16 17.68
CA ALA A 14 -5.63 -5.13 18.51
C ALA A 14 -5.00 -6.53 18.48
N LEU A 15 -4.61 -7.04 17.30
CA LEU A 15 -3.93 -8.34 17.20
C LEU A 15 -2.55 -8.36 17.85
N ARG A 16 -1.84 -7.23 17.80
CA ARG A 16 -0.55 -7.04 18.49
C ARG A 16 -0.70 -7.04 20.00
N GLU A 17 -1.81 -6.55 20.55
CA GLU A 17 -2.12 -6.60 21.98
C GLU A 17 -2.57 -8.01 22.42
N MET A 18 -3.48 -8.62 21.66
CA MET A 18 -4.05 -9.94 21.96
C MET A 18 -3.07 -11.10 21.78
N THR A 19 -2.06 -10.96 20.91
CA THR A 19 -1.16 -12.07 20.54
C THR A 19 0.29 -11.63 20.44
N ALA A 20 1.25 -12.55 20.63
CA ALA A 20 2.67 -12.29 20.35
C ALA A 20 3.02 -12.51 18.86
N SER A 21 2.08 -13.01 18.06
CA SER A 21 2.32 -13.25 16.63
C SER A 21 2.44 -11.92 15.87
N PRO A 22 3.28 -11.84 14.82
CA PRO A 22 3.34 -10.67 13.97
C PRO A 22 1.98 -10.33 13.34
N ALA A 23 1.59 -9.06 13.39
CA ALA A 23 0.46 -8.52 12.62
C ALA A 23 0.94 -7.36 11.76
N VAL A 24 0.69 -7.45 10.46
CA VAL A 24 1.22 -6.56 9.42
C VAL A 24 0.05 -5.97 8.63
N GLY A 25 0.04 -4.64 8.48
CA GLY A 25 -0.90 -3.93 7.60
C GLY A 25 -0.39 -3.92 6.16
N ILE A 26 -1.31 -3.75 5.21
CA ILE A 26 -0.95 -3.61 3.78
C ILE A 26 -0.79 -2.15 3.36
N LEU A 27 -0.87 -1.18 4.28
CA LEU A 27 -0.58 0.24 4.02
C LEU A 27 0.92 0.55 4.21
N ASP A 28 1.47 0.26 5.40
CA ASP A 28 2.84 0.57 5.80
C ASP A 28 3.87 -0.37 5.18
N ALA A 29 3.60 -1.68 5.17
CA ALA A 29 4.51 -2.68 4.64
C ALA A 29 5.01 -2.40 3.20
N PRO A 30 4.14 -2.18 2.19
CA PRO A 30 4.60 -1.89 0.84
C PRO A 30 5.35 -0.56 0.73
N LEU A 31 5.01 0.46 1.53
CA LEU A 31 5.72 1.74 1.52
C LEU A 31 7.16 1.58 2.03
N LEU A 32 7.35 0.81 3.11
CA LEU A 32 8.69 0.50 3.61
C LEU A 32 9.52 -0.23 2.56
N LEU A 33 8.95 -1.20 1.85
CA LEU A 33 9.64 -1.86 0.74
C LEU A 33 9.92 -0.90 -0.43
N ALA A 34 8.95 -0.06 -0.80
CA ALA A 34 9.08 0.93 -1.87
C ALA A 34 10.21 1.93 -1.61
N SER A 35 10.39 2.33 -0.35
CA SER A 35 11.43 3.27 0.08
C SER A 35 12.85 2.80 -0.24
N GLN A 36 13.05 1.48 -0.34
CA GLN A 36 14.34 0.86 -0.69
C GLN A 36 14.63 0.90 -2.19
N LEU A 37 13.61 1.18 -3.01
CA LEU A 37 13.66 1.13 -4.47
C LEU A 37 13.66 2.53 -5.09
N SER A 38 13.05 3.52 -4.41
CA SER A 38 12.93 4.88 -4.92
C SER A 38 12.82 5.88 -3.77
N PRO A 39 13.51 7.04 -3.86
CA PRO A 39 13.30 8.16 -2.94
C PRO A 39 11.95 8.88 -3.15
N ALA A 40 11.35 8.70 -4.33
CA ALA A 40 10.04 9.23 -4.70
C ALA A 40 9.01 8.09 -4.75
N VAL A 41 8.21 7.95 -3.70
CA VAL A 41 7.16 6.93 -3.60
C VAL A 41 5.79 7.59 -3.61
N GLY A 42 4.87 7.06 -4.40
CA GLY A 42 3.48 7.50 -4.44
C GLY A 42 2.50 6.36 -4.23
N ILE A 43 1.27 6.71 -3.84
CA ILE A 43 0.15 5.76 -3.72
C ILE A 43 -0.87 6.05 -4.80
N LEU A 44 -1.29 5.02 -5.54
CA LEU A 44 -2.44 5.09 -6.45
C LEU A 44 -3.64 4.43 -5.79
N THR A 45 -4.60 5.22 -5.31
CA THR A 45 -5.82 4.72 -4.65
C THR A 45 -7.03 4.73 -5.59
N THR A 46 -8.18 4.28 -5.06
CA THR A 46 -9.46 4.19 -5.77
C THR A 46 -10.09 5.57 -5.94
N SER A 47 -10.92 5.98 -4.99
CA SER A 47 -11.76 7.18 -5.11
C SER A 47 -11.14 8.39 -4.40
N PRO A 48 -11.53 9.62 -4.77
CA PRO A 48 -10.97 10.84 -4.19
C PRO A 48 -11.19 10.94 -2.67
N ARG A 49 -12.25 10.30 -2.15
CA ARG A 49 -12.55 10.25 -0.71
C ARG A 49 -11.45 9.57 0.10
N TRP A 50 -10.71 8.62 -0.49
CA TRP A 50 -9.63 7.91 0.22
C TRP A 50 -8.38 8.77 0.40
N VAL A 51 -8.16 9.76 -0.46
CA VAL A 51 -6.95 10.60 -0.43
C VAL A 51 -6.72 11.24 0.95
N PRO A 52 -7.65 12.04 1.51
CA PRO A 52 -7.42 12.68 2.81
C PRO A 52 -7.31 11.67 3.97
N LEU A 53 -8.01 10.54 3.89
CA LEU A 53 -7.90 9.48 4.89
C LEU A 53 -6.52 8.84 4.88
N LEU A 54 -6.01 8.49 3.70
CA LEU A 54 -4.69 7.89 3.56
C LEU A 54 -3.59 8.87 3.93
N GLU A 55 -3.71 10.13 3.57
CA GLU A 55 -2.77 11.17 4.02
C GLU A 55 -2.71 11.26 5.55
N HIS A 56 -3.86 11.21 6.23
CA HIS A 56 -3.90 11.13 7.69
C HIS A 56 -3.25 9.85 8.24
N ASP A 57 -3.60 8.69 7.69
CA ASP A 57 -3.09 7.39 8.13
C ASP A 57 -1.56 7.28 7.98
N LEU A 58 -0.99 7.88 6.94
CA LEU A 58 0.46 7.95 6.74
C LEU A 58 1.17 8.67 7.88
N HIS A 59 0.55 9.70 8.46
CA HIS A 59 1.08 10.39 9.64
C HIS A 59 0.96 9.54 10.90
N ILE A 60 -0.20 8.90 11.12
CA ILE A 60 -0.44 7.99 12.26
C ILE A 60 0.59 6.85 12.27
N LEU A 61 0.92 6.31 11.10
CA LEU A 61 1.88 5.23 10.94
C LEU A 61 3.34 5.69 10.80
N HIS A 62 3.61 7.00 10.89
CA HIS A 62 4.95 7.58 10.79
C HIS A 62 5.68 7.29 9.46
N VAL A 63 4.93 7.06 8.38
CA VAL A 63 5.45 6.75 7.03
C VAL A 63 5.17 7.86 6.01
N ALA A 64 4.61 9.00 6.44
CA ALA A 64 4.36 10.15 5.56
C ALA A 64 5.61 10.62 4.80
N GLN A 65 6.77 10.58 5.44
CA GLN A 65 8.06 10.99 4.84
C GLN A 65 8.52 10.05 3.72
N ILE A 66 7.98 8.82 3.64
CA ILE A 66 8.26 7.88 2.56
C ILE A 66 7.43 8.23 1.33
N CYS A 67 6.16 8.58 1.52
CA CYS A 67 5.20 8.85 0.45
C CYS A 67 5.35 10.26 -0.14
N THR A 68 6.56 10.61 -0.58
CA THR A 68 6.93 11.96 -1.06
C THR A 68 6.24 12.38 -2.36
N ALA A 69 5.84 11.43 -3.21
CA ALA A 69 4.99 11.70 -4.37
C ALA A 69 3.49 11.71 -4.02
N GLY A 70 3.13 11.58 -2.74
CA GLY A 70 1.78 11.72 -2.21
C GLY A 70 0.79 10.64 -2.68
N VAL A 71 -0.47 10.87 -2.36
CA VAL A 71 -1.59 9.98 -2.70
C VAL A 71 -2.34 10.55 -3.91
N VAL A 72 -2.62 9.70 -4.89
CA VAL A 72 -3.39 10.05 -6.09
C VAL A 72 -4.54 9.08 -6.24
N SER A 73 -5.74 9.63 -6.45
CA SER A 73 -6.95 8.85 -6.75
C SER A 73 -7.03 8.55 -8.24
N SER A 74 -7.33 7.30 -8.60
CA SER A 74 -7.70 6.93 -9.96
C SER A 74 -9.08 7.45 -10.38
N GLY A 75 -9.93 7.80 -9.41
CA GLY A 75 -11.31 8.23 -9.64
C GLY A 75 -12.29 7.06 -9.73
N MET A 76 -11.80 5.82 -9.67
CA MET A 76 -12.60 4.61 -9.70
C MET A 76 -13.07 4.24 -8.29
N SER A 77 -14.29 3.74 -8.14
CA SER A 77 -14.72 3.09 -6.90
C SER A 77 -14.13 1.68 -6.81
N VAL A 78 -14.20 1.07 -5.61
CA VAL A 78 -13.80 -0.33 -5.44
C VAL A 78 -14.68 -1.26 -6.28
N LEU A 79 -15.98 -0.97 -6.37
CA LEU A 79 -16.92 -1.77 -7.18
C LEU A 79 -16.63 -1.66 -8.67
N ASP A 80 -16.09 -0.52 -9.14
CA ASP A 80 -15.70 -0.37 -10.54
C ASP A 80 -14.52 -1.30 -10.90
N LEU A 81 -13.65 -1.62 -9.95
CA LEU A 81 -12.55 -2.57 -10.18
C LEU A 81 -13.07 -3.99 -10.47
N GLU A 82 -14.24 -4.34 -9.94
CA GLU A 82 -14.86 -5.66 -10.10
C GLU A 82 -15.81 -5.71 -11.30
N HIS A 83 -16.59 -4.64 -11.51
CA HIS A 83 -17.69 -4.64 -12.47
C HIS A 83 -17.33 -4.09 -13.85
N LEU A 84 -16.30 -3.26 -13.98
CA LEU A 84 -15.88 -2.76 -15.28
C LEU A 84 -15.02 -3.81 -16.03
N PRO A 85 -15.01 -3.76 -17.36
CA PRO A 85 -14.09 -4.58 -18.16
C PRO A 85 -12.64 -4.37 -17.70
N ARG A 86 -11.90 -5.47 -17.49
CA ARG A 86 -10.52 -5.43 -17.00
C ARG A 86 -9.63 -4.47 -17.79
N GLU A 87 -9.78 -4.43 -19.12
CA GLU A 87 -9.03 -3.51 -19.98
C GLU A 87 -9.29 -2.04 -19.66
N GLN A 88 -10.54 -1.67 -19.37
CA GLN A 88 -10.92 -0.32 -18.98
C GLN A 88 -10.32 0.07 -17.62
N VAL A 89 -10.34 -0.86 -16.66
CA VAL A 89 -9.70 -0.69 -15.34
C VAL A 89 -8.21 -0.43 -15.53
N LEU A 90 -7.51 -1.32 -16.24
CA LEU A 90 -6.07 -1.24 -16.45
C LEU A 90 -5.65 0.02 -17.22
N SER A 91 -6.40 0.40 -18.26
CA SER A 91 -6.17 1.62 -19.01
C SER A 91 -6.28 2.86 -18.12
N THR A 92 -7.32 2.92 -17.27
CA THR A 92 -7.53 4.04 -16.34
C THR A 92 -6.43 4.11 -15.29
N LEU A 93 -6.14 3.01 -14.59
CA LEU A 93 -5.11 2.96 -13.55
C LEU A 93 -3.73 3.27 -14.12
N GLY A 94 -3.37 2.66 -15.25
CA GLY A 94 -2.07 2.86 -15.91
C GLY A 94 -1.88 4.30 -16.37
N ARG A 95 -2.91 4.92 -16.98
CA ARG A 95 -2.86 6.32 -17.42
C ARG A 95 -2.69 7.26 -16.23
N ILE A 96 -3.49 7.12 -15.17
CA ILE A 96 -3.38 8.00 -13.99
C ILE A 96 -2.04 7.82 -13.28
N ALA A 97 -1.58 6.58 -13.10
CA ALA A 97 -0.28 6.29 -12.52
C ALA A 97 0.85 6.98 -13.30
N LYS A 98 0.84 6.83 -14.63
CA LYS A 98 1.82 7.44 -15.52
C LYS A 98 1.76 8.98 -15.47
N ASP A 99 0.58 9.56 -15.65
CA ASP A 99 0.47 11.01 -15.84
C ASP A 99 0.67 11.77 -14.51
N GLU A 100 0.02 11.32 -13.44
CA GLU A 100 0.01 12.03 -12.16
C GLU A 100 1.21 11.67 -11.28
N LEU A 101 1.51 10.37 -11.10
CA LEU A 101 2.58 9.96 -10.18
C LEU A 101 3.95 10.03 -10.86
N VAL A 102 4.10 9.46 -12.06
CA VAL A 102 5.40 9.46 -12.76
C VAL A 102 5.68 10.82 -13.42
N GLY A 103 4.75 11.32 -14.22
CA GLY A 103 4.92 12.52 -15.04
C GLY A 103 5.08 13.79 -14.21
N LYS A 104 4.10 14.06 -13.34
CA LYS A 104 4.07 15.30 -12.53
C LYS A 104 4.89 15.19 -11.25
N ARG A 105 4.88 14.03 -10.58
CA ARG A 105 5.45 13.87 -9.24
C ARG A 105 6.75 13.05 -9.19
N ARG A 106 7.24 12.60 -10.35
CA ARG A 106 8.53 11.87 -10.49
C ARG A 106 8.63 10.62 -9.61
N ALA A 107 7.50 9.97 -9.33
CA ALA A 107 7.49 8.72 -8.57
C ALA A 107 8.26 7.63 -9.31
N GLY A 108 9.33 7.11 -8.69
CA GLY A 108 10.05 5.92 -9.14
C GLY A 108 9.46 4.62 -8.61
N ALA A 109 8.64 4.69 -7.56
CA ALA A 109 7.86 3.58 -7.05
C ALA A 109 6.41 4.00 -6.78
N ILE A 110 5.47 3.12 -7.11
CA ILE A 110 4.03 3.31 -6.93
C ILE A 110 3.50 2.12 -6.14
N VAL A 111 2.85 2.40 -5.02
CA VAL A 111 2.10 1.39 -4.25
C VAL A 111 0.63 1.44 -4.68
N LEU A 112 0.06 0.30 -5.05
CA LEU A 112 -1.37 0.20 -5.31
C LEU A 112 -2.13 0.31 -3.98
N GLY A 113 -3.10 1.22 -3.92
CA GLY A 113 -3.71 1.70 -2.68
C GLY A 113 -5.03 1.00 -2.32
N CYS A 114 -5.24 -0.23 -2.77
CA CYS A 114 -6.45 -1.00 -2.48
C CYS A 114 -6.20 -2.51 -2.65
N ALA A 115 -6.74 -3.33 -1.75
CA ALA A 115 -6.69 -4.79 -1.87
C ALA A 115 -7.45 -5.30 -3.12
N GLY A 116 -8.41 -4.55 -3.65
CA GLY A 116 -9.09 -4.87 -4.91
C GLY A 116 -8.21 -4.68 -6.16
N MET A 117 -7.01 -4.09 -6.02
CA MET A 117 -6.06 -3.92 -7.12
C MET A 117 -5.00 -5.03 -7.18
N VAL A 118 -5.20 -6.11 -6.42
CA VAL A 118 -4.25 -7.23 -6.39
C VAL A 118 -4.09 -7.86 -7.78
N GLY A 119 -2.84 -8.16 -8.15
CA GLY A 119 -2.54 -8.75 -9.45
C GLY A 119 -2.75 -7.81 -10.65
N LEU A 120 -2.75 -6.49 -10.41
CA LEU A 120 -2.75 -5.47 -11.47
C LEU A 120 -1.37 -4.79 -11.63
N LYS A 121 -0.38 -5.14 -10.78
CA LYS A 121 0.91 -4.42 -10.72
C LYS A 121 1.68 -4.49 -12.03
N GLU A 122 1.70 -5.64 -12.72
CA GLU A 122 2.47 -5.81 -13.95
C GLU A 122 1.92 -4.96 -15.09
N GLU A 123 0.60 -4.90 -15.24
CA GLU A 123 -0.06 -4.12 -16.27
C GLU A 123 0.04 -2.62 -16.00
N VAL A 124 -0.12 -2.19 -14.74
CA VAL A 124 0.09 -0.78 -14.38
C VAL A 124 1.57 -0.39 -14.57
N ALA A 125 2.52 -1.27 -14.23
CA ALA A 125 3.95 -1.02 -14.45
C ALA A 125 4.28 -0.85 -15.94
N ARG A 126 3.72 -1.69 -16.82
CA ARG A 126 3.88 -1.56 -18.28
C ARG A 126 3.45 -0.18 -18.78
N ALA A 127 2.37 0.39 -18.25
CA ALA A 127 1.93 1.73 -18.61
C ALA A 127 2.87 2.85 -18.11
N CYS A 128 3.54 2.65 -16.96
CA CYS A 128 4.44 3.62 -16.33
C CYS A 128 5.84 3.67 -16.94
N GLY A 129 6.29 2.58 -17.59
CA GLY A 129 7.62 2.46 -18.21
C GLY A 129 8.61 1.66 -17.36
N GLU A 130 9.68 1.16 -17.99
CA GLU A 130 10.60 0.14 -17.44
C GLU A 130 11.32 0.55 -16.15
N GLY A 131 11.49 1.85 -15.89
CA GLY A 131 12.17 2.35 -14.69
C GLY A 131 11.30 2.41 -13.43
N VAL A 132 9.98 2.30 -13.55
CA VAL A 132 9.04 2.52 -12.45
C VAL A 132 8.63 1.20 -11.81
N ARG A 133 8.69 1.13 -10.48
CA ARG A 133 8.30 -0.07 -9.73
C ARG A 133 6.88 0.06 -9.21
N VAL A 134 5.99 -0.83 -9.65
CA VAL A 134 4.63 -0.92 -9.09
C VAL A 134 4.55 -2.08 -8.11
N ILE A 135 3.99 -1.82 -6.94
CA ILE A 135 4.03 -2.70 -5.79
C ILE A 135 2.60 -3.10 -5.41
N ASP A 136 2.38 -4.40 -5.32
CA ASP A 136 1.15 -4.97 -4.78
C ASP A 136 1.18 -4.91 -3.25
N PRO A 137 0.17 -4.30 -2.62
CA PRO A 137 0.16 -4.09 -1.17
C PRO A 137 -0.05 -5.38 -0.39
N VAL A 138 -0.83 -6.33 -0.91
CA VAL A 138 -1.16 -7.58 -0.23
C VAL A 138 0.02 -8.53 -0.27
N GLU A 139 0.63 -8.72 -1.45
CA GLU A 139 1.85 -9.52 -1.57
C GLU A 139 2.96 -9.00 -0.66
N SER A 140 3.14 -7.67 -0.61
CA SER A 140 4.11 -7.02 0.27
C SER A 140 3.84 -7.32 1.74
N GLY A 141 2.59 -7.20 2.19
CA GLY A 141 2.20 -7.52 3.56
C GLY A 141 2.47 -8.98 3.92
N VAL A 142 2.21 -9.90 2.98
CA VAL A 142 2.49 -11.34 3.14
C VAL A 142 3.99 -11.60 3.25
N GLU A 143 4.82 -11.06 2.35
CA GLU A 143 6.27 -11.28 2.38
C GLU A 143 6.94 -10.66 3.61
N VAL A 144 6.49 -9.48 4.05
CA VAL A 144 6.96 -8.89 5.33
C VAL A 144 6.57 -9.79 6.50
N CYS A 145 5.32 -10.26 6.57
CA CYS A 145 4.88 -11.16 7.65
C CYS A 145 5.67 -12.48 7.65
N LYS A 146 5.91 -13.08 6.48
CA LYS A 146 6.74 -14.29 6.34
C LYS A 146 8.17 -14.04 6.80
N SER A 147 8.74 -12.90 6.44
CA SER A 147 10.10 -12.52 6.83
C SER A 147 10.23 -12.41 8.34
N LEU A 148 9.28 -11.76 9.01
CA LEU A 148 9.24 -11.68 10.48
C LEU A 148 9.18 -13.07 11.13
N VAL A 149 8.32 -13.95 10.62
CA VAL A 149 8.21 -15.34 11.14
C VAL A 149 9.51 -16.12 10.92
N ARG A 150 10.11 -16.03 9.72
CA ARG A 150 11.37 -16.72 9.39
C ARG A 150 12.55 -16.25 10.25
N LEU A 151 12.56 -14.97 10.62
CA LEU A 151 13.56 -14.38 11.50
C LEU A 151 13.28 -14.64 12.99
N GLY A 152 12.22 -15.37 13.34
CA GLY A 152 11.83 -15.62 14.73
C GLY A 152 11.31 -14.37 15.46
N MET A 153 10.98 -13.30 14.72
CA MET A 153 10.48 -12.06 15.29
C MET A 153 9.03 -12.20 15.73
N ARG A 154 8.71 -11.52 16.84
CA ARG A 154 7.39 -11.51 17.47
C ARG A 154 7.04 -10.09 17.88
N THR A 155 5.74 -9.83 18.01
CA THR A 155 5.25 -8.57 18.57
C THR A 155 5.79 -8.42 19.99
N SER A 156 6.46 -7.30 20.28
CA SER A 156 6.94 -7.00 21.63
C SER A 156 5.78 -6.91 22.61
N LYS A 157 5.93 -7.52 23.78
CA LYS A 157 4.97 -7.46 24.89
C LYS A 157 5.41 -6.52 26.01
N VAL A 158 6.40 -5.67 25.73
CA VAL A 158 6.78 -4.58 26.63
C VAL A 158 6.01 -3.32 26.24
N GLY A 159 5.31 -2.71 27.20
CA GLY A 159 4.59 -1.44 27.00
C GLY A 159 3.27 -1.60 26.25
N MET A 160 3.09 -0.82 25.17
CA MET A 160 1.80 -0.59 24.49
C MET A 160 1.03 -1.86 24.09
N TYR A 161 1.72 -2.96 23.76
CA TYR A 161 1.09 -4.21 23.33
C TYR A 161 1.19 -5.33 24.38
N ALA A 162 1.55 -4.99 25.62
CA ALA A 162 1.48 -5.93 26.74
C ALA A 162 0.05 -6.45 26.90
N SER A 163 -0.08 -7.73 27.21
CA SER A 163 -1.39 -8.29 27.55
C SER A 163 -1.82 -7.74 28.91
N SER A 164 -3.04 -7.20 28.99
CA SER A 164 -3.67 -6.80 30.25
C SER A 164 -4.02 -7.99 31.12
#